data_AF-A0A0F7VSL5-F1
#
_entry.id   AF-A0A0F7VSL5-F1
#
_cell.length_a   1.000
_cell.length_b   1.000
_cell.length_c   1.000
_cell.angle_alpha   90.00
_cell.angle_beta   90.00
_cell.angle_gamma   90.00
#
_symmetry.space_group_name_H-M   'P 1'
#
loop_
_entity.id
_entity.type
_entity.pdbx_description
1 polymer ?
#
loop_
_entity_poly.entity_id
_entity_poly.type
_entity_poly.pdbx_seq_one_letter_code
_entity_poly.pdbx_strand_id
1 'polypeptide(L)'
;MGAVLAYEVALRMQDAGLPAPVQLFASGRRVPSRHRDERVHLRSDAEIVAELRTLSSTDAAMLADPELLEMIMPAVRSDYRAVET
;
A
#
# COMPACT_ATOMS: atom_id res chain seq x y z
N MET A 1 -0.84 -0.35 2.70
CA MET A 1 -2.25 0.00 2.44
C MET A 1 -3.22 -0.54 3.49
N GLY A 2 -3.29 -1.86 3.73
CA GLY A 2 -4.31 -2.47 4.60
C GLY A 2 -4.50 -1.86 6.00
N ALA A 3 -3.41 -1.48 6.68
CA ALA A 3 -3.50 -0.82 7.99
C ALA A 3 -4.20 0.55 7.94
N VAL A 4 -4.02 1.31 6.85
CA VAL A 4 -4.72 2.59 6.63
C VAL A 4 -6.20 2.32 6.40
N LEU A 5 -6.53 1.36 5.52
CA LEU A 5 -7.92 0.99 5.26
C LEU A 5 -8.64 0.52 6.51
N ALA A 6 -8.01 -0.32 7.34
CA ALA A 6 -8.60 -0.79 8.59
C ALA A 6 -8.93 0.38 9.54
N TYR A 7 -8.02 1.35 9.65
CA TYR A 7 -8.23 2.54 10.48
C TYR A 7 -9.36 3.42 9.95
N GLU A 8 -9.35 3.72 8.67
CA GLU A 8 -10.36 4.56 7.99
C GLU A 8 -11.76 3.94 7.96
N VAL A 9 -11.83 2.60 7.89
CA VAL A 9 -13.09 1.86 8.02
C VAL A 9 -13.61 1.92 9.45
N ALA A 10 -12.75 1.74 10.46
CA ALA A 10 -13.16 1.84 11.86
C ALA A 10 -13.72 3.23 12.20
N LEU A 11 -13.10 4.30 11.68
CA LEU A 11 -13.62 5.67 11.82
C LEU A 11 -14.99 5.84 11.16
N ARG A 12 -15.15 5.37 9.91
CA ARG A 12 -16.45 5.46 9.21
C ARG A 12 -17.56 4.66 9.87
N MET A 13 -17.25 3.51 10.48
CA MET A 13 -18.22 2.76 11.27
C MET A 13 -18.71 3.57 12.47
N GLN A 14 -17.79 4.24 13.16
CA GLN A 14 -18.12 5.11 14.28
C GLN A 14 -18.99 6.30 13.83
N ASP A 15 -18.63 6.98 12.75
CA ASP A 15 -19.38 8.12 12.21
C ASP A 15 -20.78 7.72 11.73
N ALA A 16 -20.94 6.49 11.22
CA ALA A 16 -22.21 5.93 10.79
C ALA A 16 -23.07 5.38 11.95
N GLY A 17 -22.60 5.45 13.20
CA GLY A 17 -23.29 4.88 14.36
C GLY A 17 -23.34 3.34 14.38
N LEU A 18 -22.47 2.69 13.61
CA LEU A 18 -22.33 1.24 13.61
C LEU A 18 -21.43 0.78 14.79
N PRO A 19 -21.55 -0.49 15.24
CA PRO A 19 -20.67 -1.03 16.25
C PRO A 19 -19.20 -0.94 15.83
N ALA A 20 -18.38 -0.25 16.63
CA ALA A 20 -16.94 -0.16 16.38
C ALA A 20 -16.24 -1.53 16.58
N PRO A 21 -15.11 -1.77 15.90
CA PRO A 21 -14.29 -2.95 16.17
C PRO A 21 -13.84 -2.99 17.63
N VAL A 22 -13.89 -4.17 18.26
CA VAL A 22 -13.39 -4.36 19.63
C VAL A 22 -11.88 -4.08 19.71
N GLN A 23 -11.14 -4.42 18.65
CA GLN A 23 -9.72 -4.17 18.55
C GLN A 23 -9.28 -4.01 17.10
N LEU A 24 -8.27 -3.18 16.86
CA LEU A 24 -7.65 -2.97 15.55
C LEU A 24 -6.18 -3.35 15.60
N PHE A 25 -5.76 -4.21 14.68
CA PHE A 25 -4.37 -4.60 14.50
C PHE A 25 -3.83 -3.95 13.23
N ALA A 26 -2.80 -3.11 13.37
CA ALA A 26 -2.12 -2.47 12.26
C ALA A 26 -0.73 -3.09 12.06
N SER A 27 -0.40 -3.46 10.83
CA SER A 27 0.90 -4.04 10.46
C SER A 27 1.45 -3.40 9.19
N GLY A 28 2.78 -3.27 9.11
CA GLY A 28 3.47 -2.84 7.89
C GLY A 28 3.17 -1.40 7.44
N ARG A 29 2.74 -0.51 8.34
CA ARG A 29 2.53 0.91 8.02
C ARG A 29 3.02 1.81 9.15
N ARG A 30 3.61 2.95 8.78
CA ARG A 30 3.94 4.03 9.71
C ARG A 30 2.67 4.67 10.27
N VAL A 31 2.77 5.22 11.48
CA VAL A 31 1.67 5.96 12.11
C VAL A 31 1.28 7.17 11.22
N PRO A 32 -0.03 7.48 11.07
CA PRO A 32 -0.49 8.58 10.20
C PRO A 32 0.10 9.96 10.57
N SER A 33 0.46 10.17 11.83
CA SER A 33 1.06 11.43 12.30
C SER A 33 2.50 11.66 11.81
N ARG A 34 3.17 10.66 11.23
CA ARG A 34 4.52 10.77 10.67
C ARG A 34 4.47 10.77 9.14
N HIS A 35 4.45 11.98 8.58
CA HIS A 35 4.49 12.19 7.14
C HIS A 35 5.90 11.99 6.61
N ARG A 36 6.01 11.32 5.45
CA ARG A 36 7.21 11.28 4.62
C ARG A 36 6.78 11.77 3.24
N ASP A 37 7.64 12.54 2.58
CA ASP A 37 7.44 12.93 1.18
C ASP A 37 7.70 11.67 0.32
N GLU A 38 6.68 10.82 0.21
CA GLU A 38 6.65 9.62 -0.62
C GLU A 38 6.00 10.03 -1.95
N ARG A 39 6.77 9.92 -3.04
CA ARG A 39 6.37 10.30 -4.41
C ARG A 39 6.53 9.14 -5.38
N VAL A 40 6.41 7.91 -4.88
CA VAL A 40 6.64 6.70 -5.66
C VAL A 40 5.59 6.59 -6.77
N HIS A 41 4.37 7.09 -6.55
CA HIS A 41 3.33 7.12 -7.58
C HIS A 41 3.71 7.97 -8.82
N LEU A 42 4.68 8.90 -8.70
CA LEU A 42 5.19 9.73 -9.79
C LEU A 42 6.36 9.10 -10.55
N ARG A 43 6.89 7.96 -10.07
CA ARG A 43 8.04 7.29 -10.65
C ARG A 43 7.69 6.45 -11.89
N SER A 44 8.70 6.19 -12.70
CA SER A 44 8.62 5.25 -13.83
C SER A 44 8.42 3.81 -13.37
N ASP A 45 7.96 2.93 -14.27
CA ASP A 45 7.74 1.51 -13.93
C ASP A 45 9.04 0.86 -13.46
N ALA A 46 10.16 1.14 -14.14
CA ALA A 46 11.46 0.60 -13.78
C ALA A 46 11.90 0.97 -12.36
N GLU A 47 11.62 2.20 -11.93
CA GLU A 47 11.93 2.68 -10.57
C GLU A 47 11.03 2.04 -9.52
N ILE A 48 9.73 1.88 -9.81
CA ILE A 48 8.79 1.18 -8.92
C ILE A 48 9.22 -0.29 -8.77
N VAL A 49 9.59 -0.96 -9.86
CA VAL A 49 10.07 -2.34 -9.82
C VAL A 49 11.37 -2.47 -9.03
N ALA A 50 12.31 -1.53 -9.19
CA ALA A 50 13.52 -1.52 -8.39
C ALA A 50 13.19 -1.40 -6.90
N GLU A 51 12.24 -0.54 -6.52
CA GLU A 51 11.78 -0.40 -5.14
C GLU A 51 11.09 -1.68 -4.62
N LEU A 52 10.18 -2.29 -5.40
CA LEU A 52 9.55 -3.56 -5.05
C LEU A 52 10.58 -4.65 -4.77
N ARG A 53 11.65 -4.73 -5.56
CA ARG A 53 12.75 -5.69 -5.33
C ARG A 53 13.51 -5.43 -4.03
N THR A 54 13.57 -4.18 -3.56
CA THR A 54 14.16 -3.87 -2.23
C THR A 54 13.23 -4.24 -1.07
N LEU A 55 11.91 -4.24 -1.30
CA LEU A 55 10.90 -4.51 -0.28
C LEU A 55 10.57 -6.00 -0.16
N SER A 56 10.61 -6.74 -1.26
CA SER A 56 10.27 -8.16 -1.33
C SER A 56 11.52 -9.03 -1.47
N SER A 57 12.02 -9.57 -0.35
CA SER A 57 13.10 -10.58 -0.37
C SER A 57 12.63 -11.95 -0.89
N THR A 58 11.32 -12.21 -0.89
CA THR A 58 10.74 -13.54 -1.14
C THR A 58 10.16 -13.71 -2.56
N ASP A 59 9.79 -12.61 -3.24
CA ASP A 59 9.08 -12.65 -4.53
C ASP A 59 9.98 -12.31 -5.74
N ALA A 60 11.30 -12.46 -5.58
CA ALA A 60 12.27 -12.07 -6.60
C ALA A 60 12.07 -12.77 -7.96
N ALA A 61 11.58 -14.02 -7.96
CA ALA A 61 11.27 -14.77 -9.18
C ALA A 61 10.06 -14.21 -9.94
N MET A 62 9.00 -13.80 -9.23
CA MET A 62 7.84 -13.14 -9.84
C MET A 62 8.21 -11.78 -10.42
N LEU A 63 9.02 -11.00 -9.70
CA LEU A 63 9.53 -9.69 -10.16
C LEU A 63 10.58 -9.78 -11.29
N ALA A 64 10.97 -11.00 -11.69
CA ALA A 64 11.86 -11.25 -12.81
C ALA A 64 11.12 -11.67 -14.09
N ASP A 65 9.83 -12.02 -13.99
CA ASP A 65 8.98 -12.40 -15.12
C ASP A 65 8.27 -11.15 -15.69
N PRO A 66 8.57 -10.71 -16.93
CA PRO A 66 7.96 -9.53 -17.54
C PRO A 66 6.44 -9.62 -17.68
N GLU A 67 5.87 -10.80 -17.98
CA GLU A 67 4.42 -10.94 -18.19
C GLU A 67 3.65 -10.79 -16.88
N LEU A 68 4.17 -11.39 -15.80
CA LEU A 68 3.61 -11.21 -14.46
C LEU A 68 3.74 -9.77 -14.00
N LEU A 69 4.86 -9.13 -14.33
CA LEU A 69 5.11 -7.75 -13.97
C LEU A 69 4.11 -6.81 -14.66
N GLU A 70 3.92 -6.93 -15.99
CA GLU A 70 2.90 -6.16 -16.72
C GLU A 70 1.49 -6.34 -16.14
N MET A 71 1.15 -7.54 -15.68
CA MET A 71 -0.16 -7.83 -15.10
C MET A 71 -0.40 -7.11 -13.76
N ILE A 72 0.62 -7.01 -12.90
CA ILE A 72 0.47 -6.44 -11.54
C ILE A 72 0.70 -4.92 -11.49
N MET A 73 1.48 -4.35 -12.42
CA MET A 73 1.89 -2.95 -12.39
C MET A 73 0.72 -1.95 -12.30
N PRO A 74 -0.43 -2.15 -13.00
CA PRO A 74 -1.58 -1.26 -12.85
C PRO A 74 -2.12 -1.19 -11.41
N ALA A 75 -2.23 -2.33 -10.73
CA ALA A 75 -2.69 -2.40 -9.34
C ALA A 75 -1.67 -1.76 -8.39
N VAL A 76 -0.37 -2.07 -8.57
CA VAL A 76 0.71 -1.48 -7.78
C VAL A 76 0.70 0.05 -7.87
N ARG A 77 0.58 0.61 -9.08
CA ARG A 77 0.50 2.07 -9.27
C ARG A 77 -0.71 2.69 -8.58
N SER A 78 -1.85 2.03 -8.69
CA SER A 78 -3.07 2.47 -8.02
C SER A 78 -2.89 2.52 -6.50
N ASP A 79 -2.26 1.49 -5.92
CA ASP A 79 -2.02 1.40 -4.48
C ASP A 79 -1.05 2.47 -3.99
N TYR A 80 0.06 2.72 -4.70
CA TYR A 80 0.98 3.80 -4.36
C TYR A 80 0.29 5.15 -4.41
N ARG A 81 -0.52 5.41 -5.45
CA ARG A 81 -1.29 6.66 -5.55
C ARG A 81 -2.26 6.80 -4.38
N ALA A 82 -3.08 5.80 -4.10
CA ALA A 82 -4.09 5.84 -3.04
C ALA A 82 -3.52 6.04 -1.63
N VAL A 83 -2.25 5.71 -1.42
CA VAL A 83 -1.58 5.80 -0.11
C VAL A 83 -0.75 7.08 0.02
N GLU A 84 -0.41 7.74 -1.09
CA GLU A 84 0.37 8.98 -1.15
C GLU A 84 -0.48 10.23 -1.45
N THR A 85 -1.76 10.06 -1.84
CA THR A 85 -2.73 11.16 -2.11
C THR A 85 -4.03 10.95 -1.35
#